data_AF-A0A8C1A0B7-F1
#
_entry.id   AF-A0A8C1A0B7-F1
#
_cell.length_a   1.000
_cell.length_b   1.000
_cell.length_c   1.000
_cell.angle_alpha   90.00
_cell.angle_beta   90.00
_cell.angle_gamma   90.00
#
_symmetry.space_group_name_H-M   'P 1'
#
loop_
_entity.id
_entity.type
_entity.pdbx_description
1 polymer ?
#
loop_
_entity_poly.entity_id
_entity_poly.type
_entity_poly.pdbx_seq_one_letter_code
_entity_poly.pdbx_strand_id
1 'polypeptide(L)'
;FGYRPIEDGEVFDFRGMRLDWFRLQAYTSVSKASLSLADHRELGKMMNTIIFHTKMVDSLVEMLVETSDLSIFCFYSRAFEKMFQQCLELPSQSRYSIAFPLLCTHFMSCTHELCPEERHHIGDRSLSLCNMFLDEMAKQARNLITDICTEQCTLSDQLLPKHCAKTISQAVNKKSKKQTGKKGEPEREKPGVESMRKNRLVVTNLDKLHTALSELCFSINYVPNMVVWEHTFTPREYLTSHLEIRFTKSIVGMTMYNQATQEIAKPSELLTSVRAYMTVLQSIENYVQIDITRVFNNVLLQQTQHLDSHGEPTITSLYTNWYLETLLRQVSNGHIAYFPAMKAFVNLPTENELTFNAEEYSDISEMRSLSELLGPYGMKFLSESLMWHISSQVAELKKLVVENVDVLTQMRTSFDKPDQMAALFKRLSSVDSVLKRMTIIGVILSFRSLAQEALRDVLSYHIPFLVSSIEDFKDHIPRETDMKVAMNVYELSSAAGLPCEIDPALVVALSSQKSGHCNNIHCLAKAINQIAAALFTIHKGSIEDRLKEFLALASSSLLKIGQETDKTTTRNRESVYLLLDMIVQESPFLTMDLLESCFPYVLLRNAYHAVYKQSVTSSA
;
A
#
# COMPACT_ATOMS: atom_id res chain seq x y z
N PHE A 1 43.85 5.78 -53.69
CA PHE A 1 43.21 5.02 -52.61
C PHE A 1 41.79 5.54 -52.48
N GLY A 2 40.79 4.65 -52.43
CA GLY A 2 39.38 5.01 -52.26
C GLY A 2 38.95 4.86 -50.80
N TYR A 3 37.76 5.36 -50.46
CA TYR A 3 37.18 5.22 -49.12
C TYR A 3 36.73 3.80 -48.77
N ARG A 4 36.60 2.91 -49.77
CA ARG A 4 36.03 1.58 -49.62
C ARG A 4 36.58 0.73 -48.46
N PRO A 5 37.89 0.65 -48.17
CA PRO A 5 38.38 -0.05 -46.98
C PRO A 5 37.82 0.45 -45.63
N ILE A 6 37.40 1.72 -45.56
CA ILE A 6 36.74 2.32 -44.39
C ILE A 6 35.25 1.95 -44.39
N GLU A 7 34.61 1.87 -45.57
CA GLU A 7 33.22 1.41 -45.74
C GLU A 7 33.07 -0.09 -45.42
N ASP A 8 34.07 -0.90 -45.80
CA ASP A 8 34.15 -2.35 -45.56
C ASP A 8 34.64 -2.70 -44.13
N GLY A 9 35.07 -1.70 -43.34
CA GLY A 9 35.50 -1.88 -41.94
C GLY A 9 36.87 -2.56 -41.75
N GLU A 10 37.80 -2.38 -42.69
CA GLU A 10 39.15 -2.97 -42.61
C GLU A 10 39.95 -2.45 -41.39
N VAL A 11 40.70 -3.35 -40.75
CA VAL A 11 41.65 -3.00 -39.68
C VAL A 11 42.98 -2.60 -40.30
N PHE A 12 43.22 -1.30 -40.39
CA PHE A 12 44.48 -0.73 -40.86
C PHE A 12 45.64 -0.98 -39.87
N ASP A 13 46.86 -1.12 -40.38
CA ASP A 13 48.09 -1.17 -39.58
C ASP A 13 49.22 -0.40 -40.25
N PHE A 14 49.58 0.74 -39.66
CA PHE A 14 50.70 1.58 -40.08
C PHE A 14 51.88 1.54 -39.10
N ARG A 15 51.91 0.61 -38.14
CA ARG A 15 53.00 0.47 -37.15
C ARG A 15 54.35 0.25 -37.83
N GLY A 16 54.38 -0.55 -38.91
CA GLY A 16 55.56 -0.73 -39.76
C GLY A 16 56.07 0.59 -40.35
N MET A 17 55.19 1.35 -41.00
CA MET A 17 55.52 2.67 -41.57
C MET A 17 55.99 3.68 -40.51
N ARG A 18 55.37 3.68 -39.32
CA ARG A 18 55.80 4.52 -38.19
C ARG A 18 57.21 4.17 -37.71
N LEU A 19 57.50 2.87 -37.59
CA LEU A 19 58.83 2.38 -37.19
C LEU A 19 59.89 2.59 -38.29
N ASP A 20 59.52 2.52 -39.57
CA ASP A 20 60.42 2.81 -40.68
C ASP A 20 60.78 4.30 -40.79
N TRP A 21 59.87 5.22 -40.46
CA TRP A 21 60.23 6.63 -40.28
C TRP A 21 61.22 6.82 -39.11
N PHE A 22 61.05 6.09 -38.01
CA PHE A 22 61.98 6.14 -36.87
C PHE A 22 63.36 5.56 -37.22
N ARG A 23 63.42 4.45 -37.98
CA ARG A 23 64.66 3.91 -38.56
C ARG A 23 65.33 4.91 -39.50
N LEU A 24 64.56 5.57 -40.39
CA LEU A 24 65.09 6.55 -41.32
C LEU A 24 65.66 7.78 -40.60
N GLN A 25 65.02 8.26 -39.54
CA GLN A 25 65.58 9.31 -38.67
C GLN A 25 66.93 8.88 -38.08
N ALA A 26 67.05 7.65 -37.56
CA ALA A 26 68.31 7.14 -37.04
C ALA A 26 69.41 7.08 -38.11
N TYR A 27 69.12 6.54 -39.30
CA TYR A 27 70.08 6.46 -40.42
C TYR A 27 70.52 7.82 -40.95
N THR A 28 69.68 8.85 -40.84
CA THR A 28 69.92 10.20 -41.41
C THR A 28 70.38 11.24 -40.40
N SER A 29 70.44 10.89 -39.11
CA SER A 29 70.87 11.79 -38.01
C SER A 29 72.26 11.47 -37.44
N VAL A 30 72.91 10.39 -37.88
CA VAL A 30 74.31 10.09 -37.49
C VAL A 30 75.30 11.00 -38.21
N SER A 31 76.43 11.31 -37.57
CA SER A 31 77.48 12.11 -38.20
C SER A 31 78.05 11.41 -39.45
N LYS A 32 78.19 12.16 -40.55
CA LYS A 32 78.59 11.65 -41.88
C LYS A 32 77.56 10.69 -42.54
N ALA A 33 76.28 10.77 -42.17
CA ALA A 33 75.21 10.13 -42.94
C ALA A 33 75.22 10.60 -44.41
N SER A 34 74.99 9.66 -45.35
CA SER A 34 74.94 9.96 -46.79
C SER A 34 73.77 10.90 -47.16
N LEU A 35 72.64 10.74 -46.45
CA LEU A 35 71.54 11.70 -46.43
C LEU A 35 71.46 12.28 -45.02
N SER A 36 71.72 13.57 -44.88
CA SER A 36 71.66 14.30 -43.60
C SER A 36 70.29 14.93 -43.39
N LEU A 37 69.61 14.58 -42.29
CA LEU A 37 68.31 15.16 -41.92
C LEU A 37 68.44 16.62 -41.45
N ALA A 38 69.62 17.01 -40.95
CA ALA A 38 69.89 18.39 -40.52
C ALA A 38 69.80 19.40 -41.69
N ASP A 39 70.19 18.96 -42.89
CA ASP A 39 70.12 19.75 -44.12
C ASP A 39 68.75 19.65 -44.82
N HIS A 40 67.96 18.61 -44.50
CA HIS A 40 66.66 18.30 -45.13
C HIS A 40 65.48 18.47 -44.15
N ARG A 41 65.48 19.56 -43.36
CA ARG A 41 64.51 19.75 -42.24
C ARG A 41 63.04 19.70 -42.64
N GLU A 42 62.69 20.10 -43.86
CA GLU A 42 61.30 20.07 -44.35
C GLU A 42 60.81 18.64 -44.61
N LEU A 43 61.70 17.69 -44.96
CA LEU A 43 61.35 16.27 -45.04
C LEU A 43 60.90 15.75 -43.67
N GLY A 44 61.60 16.11 -42.59
CA GLY A 44 61.23 15.74 -41.23
C GLY A 44 59.87 16.30 -40.78
N LYS A 45 59.60 17.59 -41.07
CA LYS A 45 58.28 18.20 -40.81
C LYS A 45 57.16 17.52 -41.58
N MET A 46 57.35 17.31 -42.89
CA MET A 46 56.38 16.65 -43.76
C MET A 46 56.09 15.23 -43.29
N MET A 47 57.13 14.46 -42.94
CA MET A 47 56.95 13.07 -42.51
C MET A 47 56.29 12.99 -41.12
N ASN A 48 56.62 13.87 -40.18
CA ASN A 48 55.90 13.95 -38.90
C ASN A 48 54.40 14.27 -39.09
N THR A 49 54.06 15.11 -40.09
CA THR A 49 52.66 15.40 -40.45
C THR A 49 51.96 14.18 -41.03
N ILE A 50 52.62 13.44 -41.94
CA ILE A 50 52.10 12.18 -42.51
C ILE A 50 51.93 11.11 -41.42
N ILE A 51 52.83 11.04 -40.45
CA ILE A 51 52.79 10.09 -39.33
C ILE A 51 51.65 10.41 -38.36
N PHE A 52 51.35 11.69 -38.14
CA PHE A 52 50.12 12.09 -37.45
C PHE A 52 48.88 11.65 -38.26
N HIS A 53 48.87 11.83 -39.59
CA HIS A 53 47.77 11.34 -40.42
C HIS A 53 47.60 9.81 -40.37
N THR A 54 48.66 9.00 -40.26
CA THR A 54 48.48 7.54 -40.07
C THR A 54 47.86 7.24 -38.71
N LYS A 55 48.32 7.89 -37.63
CA LYS A 55 47.70 7.71 -36.30
C LYS A 55 46.21 8.04 -36.26
N MET A 56 45.72 8.96 -37.11
CA MET A 56 44.30 9.28 -37.25
C MET A 56 43.47 8.21 -37.98
N VAL A 57 44.10 7.14 -38.48
CA VAL A 57 43.43 5.99 -39.13
C VAL A 57 43.47 4.74 -38.24
N ASP A 58 44.63 4.36 -37.70
CA ASP A 58 44.80 3.10 -36.95
C ASP A 58 45.09 3.24 -35.45
N SER A 59 45.57 4.41 -34.98
CA SER A 59 45.96 4.65 -33.58
C SER A 59 45.02 5.60 -32.83
N LEU A 60 43.74 5.74 -33.22
CA LEU A 60 42.81 6.65 -32.53
C LEU A 60 42.62 6.32 -31.04
N VAL A 61 42.54 5.03 -30.69
CA VAL A 61 42.43 4.58 -29.29
C VAL A 61 43.73 4.82 -28.51
N GLU A 62 44.88 4.53 -29.12
CA GLU A 62 46.22 4.78 -28.57
C GLU A 62 46.43 6.28 -28.32
N MET A 63 45.99 7.15 -29.24
CA MET A 63 46.04 8.60 -29.12
C MET A 63 45.19 9.14 -27.96
N LEU A 64 44.03 8.52 -27.66
CA LEU A 64 43.22 8.91 -26.50
C LEU A 64 43.97 8.61 -25.19
N VAL A 65 44.67 7.47 -25.09
CA VAL A 65 45.53 7.17 -23.94
C VAL A 65 46.71 8.14 -23.86
N GLU A 66 47.44 8.34 -24.97
CA GLU A 66 48.61 9.23 -25.07
C GLU A 66 48.31 10.69 -24.71
N THR A 67 47.09 11.18 -24.95
CA THR A 67 46.72 12.60 -24.77
C THR A 67 45.72 12.90 -23.67
N SER A 68 45.03 11.88 -23.12
CA SER A 68 43.98 12.08 -22.11
C SER A 68 43.92 11.00 -21.02
N ASP A 69 44.93 10.14 -20.88
CA ASP A 69 44.94 9.19 -19.77
C ASP A 69 45.02 9.88 -18.39
N LEU A 70 44.23 9.34 -17.46
CA LEU A 70 44.04 9.82 -16.09
C LEU A 70 44.02 8.66 -15.09
N SER A 71 44.55 7.49 -15.48
CA SER A 71 44.86 6.33 -14.62
C SER A 71 45.58 6.70 -13.31
N ILE A 72 46.30 7.83 -13.29
CA ILE A 72 46.95 8.45 -12.14
C ILE A 72 46.02 8.58 -10.91
N PHE A 73 44.70 8.72 -11.10
CA PHE A 73 43.73 8.75 -10.00
C PHE A 73 43.62 7.45 -9.20
N CYS A 74 44.08 6.31 -9.73
CA CYS A 74 44.22 5.07 -8.96
C CYS A 74 45.15 5.26 -7.75
N PHE A 75 46.31 5.90 -7.98
CA PHE A 75 47.31 6.18 -6.95
C PHE A 75 46.93 7.37 -6.06
N TYR A 76 46.15 8.31 -6.58
CA TYR A 76 45.62 9.47 -5.84
C TYR A 76 44.16 9.28 -5.35
N SER A 77 43.76 8.04 -5.06
CA SER A 77 42.35 7.70 -4.76
C SER A 77 41.69 8.53 -3.65
N ARG A 78 42.41 8.91 -2.57
CA ARG A 78 41.87 9.80 -1.52
C ARG A 78 41.53 11.20 -2.03
N ALA A 79 42.23 11.71 -3.04
CA ALA A 79 41.90 12.98 -3.69
C ALA A 79 40.72 12.81 -4.67
N PHE A 80 40.71 11.69 -5.41
CA PHE A 80 39.66 11.32 -6.36
C PHE A 80 38.28 11.18 -5.69
N GLU A 81 38.20 10.43 -4.58
CA GLU A 81 37.00 10.27 -3.75
C GLU A 81 36.51 11.62 -3.18
N LYS A 82 37.43 12.48 -2.73
CA LYS A 82 37.10 13.81 -2.21
C LYS A 82 36.59 14.76 -3.31
N MET A 83 37.19 14.72 -4.49
CA MET A 83 36.73 15.50 -5.65
C MET A 83 35.32 15.08 -6.09
N PHE A 84 35.01 13.78 -6.03
CA PHE A 84 33.66 13.26 -6.27
C PHE A 84 32.64 13.77 -5.24
N GLN A 85 32.97 13.73 -3.94
CA GLN A 85 32.11 14.27 -2.88
C GLN A 85 31.81 15.76 -3.10
N GLN A 86 32.84 16.57 -3.35
CA GLN A 86 32.69 18.00 -3.65
C GLN A 86 31.88 18.26 -4.93
N CYS A 87 31.91 17.34 -5.91
CA CYS A 87 31.09 17.39 -7.11
C CYS A 87 29.60 17.13 -6.81
N LEU A 88 29.28 16.11 -5.99
CA LEU A 88 27.89 15.83 -5.59
C LEU A 88 27.27 16.89 -4.67
N GLU A 89 28.06 17.51 -3.79
CA GLU A 89 27.60 18.55 -2.87
C GLU A 89 27.17 19.86 -3.56
N LEU A 90 27.66 20.12 -4.79
CA LEU A 90 27.43 21.36 -5.52
C LEU A 90 26.55 21.11 -6.76
N PRO A 91 25.26 21.52 -6.77
CA PRO A 91 24.31 21.20 -7.85
C PRO A 91 24.75 21.56 -9.27
N SER A 92 25.51 22.64 -9.46
CA SER A 92 26.05 23.04 -10.77
C SER A 92 27.25 22.22 -11.23
N GLN A 93 27.75 21.30 -10.40
CA GLN A 93 28.85 20.37 -10.70
C GLN A 93 28.39 18.92 -10.70
N SER A 94 27.38 18.54 -9.91
CA SER A 94 26.82 17.17 -9.89
C SER A 94 26.36 16.68 -11.27
N ARG A 95 26.01 17.62 -12.18
CA ARG A 95 25.84 17.41 -13.63
C ARG A 95 26.95 16.58 -14.30
N TYR A 96 28.17 16.67 -13.79
CA TYR A 96 29.37 16.05 -14.34
C TYR A 96 29.88 14.86 -13.49
N SER A 97 29.14 14.43 -12.47
CA SER A 97 29.59 13.37 -11.55
C SER A 97 29.86 12.02 -12.22
N ILE A 98 29.22 11.74 -13.37
CA ILE A 98 29.44 10.56 -14.21
C ILE A 98 30.88 10.45 -14.75
N ALA A 99 31.62 11.56 -14.78
CA ALA A 99 33.04 11.55 -15.14
C ALA A 99 33.89 10.69 -14.17
N PHE A 100 33.50 10.58 -12.89
CA PHE A 100 34.25 9.81 -11.89
C PHE A 100 34.15 8.28 -12.13
N PRO A 101 32.95 7.68 -12.32
CA PRO A 101 32.81 6.33 -12.86
C PRO A 101 33.53 6.11 -14.19
N LEU A 102 33.40 7.04 -15.15
CA LEU A 102 34.04 6.91 -16.46
C LEU A 102 35.58 6.90 -16.36
N LEU A 103 36.17 7.67 -15.44
CA LEU A 103 37.61 7.67 -15.16
C LEU A 103 38.12 6.33 -14.60
N CYS A 104 37.26 5.47 -14.04
CA CYS A 104 37.68 4.11 -13.66
C CYS A 104 38.05 3.24 -14.88
N THR A 105 37.51 3.53 -16.08
CA THR A 105 37.89 2.81 -17.32
C THR A 105 39.37 2.99 -17.66
N HIS A 106 39.97 4.12 -17.28
CA HIS A 106 41.37 4.46 -17.55
C HIS A 106 42.37 3.62 -16.74
N PHE A 107 41.95 2.98 -15.64
CA PHE A 107 42.88 2.39 -14.65
C PHE A 107 43.74 1.26 -15.23
N MET A 108 43.33 0.61 -16.33
CA MET A 108 44.15 -0.42 -16.99
C MET A 108 45.34 0.15 -17.76
N SER A 109 45.33 1.44 -18.11
CA SER A 109 46.35 2.11 -18.93
C SER A 109 47.71 2.27 -18.23
N CYS A 110 47.75 2.31 -16.89
CA CYS A 110 49.00 2.43 -16.14
C CYS A 110 49.76 1.10 -15.96
N THR A 111 49.16 -0.04 -16.30
CA THR A 111 49.75 -1.37 -16.06
C THR A 111 50.73 -1.74 -17.18
N HIS A 112 51.89 -2.32 -16.82
CA HIS A 112 52.91 -2.76 -17.78
C HIS A 112 53.08 -4.29 -17.79
N GLU A 113 53.41 -4.87 -18.94
CA GLU A 113 53.67 -6.32 -19.09
C GLU A 113 54.83 -6.86 -18.24
N LEU A 114 55.63 -5.97 -17.65
CA LEU A 114 56.78 -6.29 -16.78
C LEU A 114 56.44 -6.25 -15.29
N CYS A 115 55.21 -5.86 -14.91
CA CYS A 115 54.69 -6.01 -13.55
C CYS A 115 53.23 -6.50 -13.59
N PRO A 116 52.99 -7.77 -13.98
CA PRO A 116 51.65 -8.36 -13.99
C PRO A 116 51.03 -8.50 -12.58
N GLU A 117 51.83 -8.41 -11.52
CA GLU A 117 51.42 -8.59 -10.12
C GLU A 117 50.44 -7.50 -9.66
N GLU A 118 50.66 -6.24 -10.04
CA GLU A 118 49.79 -5.12 -9.63
C GLU A 118 48.49 -5.03 -10.45
N ARG A 119 48.47 -5.59 -11.67
CA ARG A 119 47.37 -5.41 -12.63
C ARG A 119 46.00 -5.82 -12.08
N HIS A 120 45.94 -6.95 -11.36
CA HIS A 120 44.69 -7.42 -10.76
C HIS A 120 44.22 -6.52 -9.62
N HIS A 121 45.14 -6.02 -8.77
CA HIS A 121 44.81 -5.11 -7.68
C HIS A 121 44.27 -3.76 -8.19
N ILE A 122 44.88 -3.22 -9.26
CA ILE A 122 44.42 -2.03 -9.95
C ILE A 122 43.05 -2.27 -10.61
N GLY A 123 42.84 -3.48 -11.15
CA GLY A 123 41.56 -3.97 -11.67
C GLY A 123 40.44 -3.93 -10.61
N ASP A 124 40.59 -4.66 -9.51
CA ASP A 124 39.64 -4.70 -8.41
C ASP A 124 39.35 -3.29 -7.85
N ARG A 125 40.37 -2.44 -7.77
CA ARG A 125 40.22 -1.05 -7.31
C ARG A 125 39.38 -0.20 -8.27
N SER A 126 39.51 -0.41 -9.58
CA SER A 126 38.69 0.28 -10.60
C SER A 126 37.21 -0.12 -10.51
N LEU A 127 36.92 -1.42 -10.33
CA LEU A 127 35.56 -1.94 -10.14
C LEU A 127 34.92 -1.41 -8.86
N SER A 128 35.68 -1.46 -7.75
CA SER A 128 35.25 -0.99 -6.44
C SER A 128 34.87 0.50 -6.44
N LEU A 129 35.68 1.35 -7.07
CA LEU A 129 35.41 2.78 -7.18
C LEU A 129 34.24 3.09 -8.12
N CYS A 130 34.18 2.44 -9.29
CA CYS A 130 33.06 2.60 -10.23
C CYS A 130 31.71 2.29 -9.56
N ASN A 131 31.62 1.15 -8.86
CA ASN A 131 30.43 0.76 -8.12
C ASN A 131 30.05 1.79 -7.04
N MET A 132 31.03 2.25 -6.24
CA MET A 132 30.81 3.20 -5.16
C MET A 132 30.29 4.56 -5.68
N PHE A 133 30.88 5.08 -6.76
CA PHE A 133 30.45 6.34 -7.35
C PHE A 133 29.01 6.28 -7.91
N LEU A 134 28.65 5.19 -8.60
CA LEU A 134 27.30 5.00 -9.13
C LEU A 134 26.25 4.82 -8.03
N ASP A 135 26.59 4.08 -6.98
CA ASP A 135 25.75 3.88 -5.79
C ASP A 135 25.52 5.20 -5.03
N GLU A 136 26.56 6.03 -4.80
CA GLU A 136 26.39 7.35 -4.17
C GLU A 136 25.64 8.37 -5.05
N MET A 137 25.84 8.35 -6.37
CA MET A 137 25.01 9.13 -7.31
C MET A 137 23.53 8.76 -7.19
N ALA A 138 23.20 7.46 -7.17
CA ALA A 138 21.83 6.98 -7.00
C ALA A 138 21.25 7.30 -5.61
N LYS A 139 22.03 7.11 -4.53
CA LYS A 139 21.64 7.48 -3.15
C LYS A 139 21.29 8.96 -3.04
N GLN A 140 22.05 9.85 -3.67
CA GLN A 140 21.83 11.29 -3.60
C GLN A 140 20.62 11.74 -4.42
N ALA A 141 20.41 11.19 -5.62
CA ALA A 141 19.18 11.42 -6.38
C ALA A 141 17.94 10.94 -5.61
N ARG A 142 18.00 9.73 -5.04
CA ARG A 142 16.96 9.16 -4.15
C ARG A 142 16.68 10.05 -2.93
N ASN A 143 17.70 10.68 -2.33
CA ASN A 143 17.51 11.61 -1.21
C ASN A 143 16.71 12.85 -1.67
N LEU A 144 17.16 13.53 -2.73
CA LEU A 144 16.49 14.71 -3.30
C LEU A 144 15.03 14.39 -3.68
N ILE A 145 14.76 13.21 -4.24
CA ILE A 145 13.40 12.73 -4.53
C ILE A 145 12.56 12.56 -3.25
N THR A 146 13.15 12.03 -2.17
CA THR A 146 12.45 11.87 -0.88
C THR A 146 12.08 13.21 -0.27
N ASP A 147 12.97 14.19 -0.37
CA ASP A 147 12.73 15.56 0.13
C ASP A 147 11.61 16.23 -0.69
N ILE A 148 11.63 16.10 -2.02
CA ILE A 148 10.56 16.59 -2.91
C ILE A 148 9.22 15.90 -2.60
N CYS A 149 9.20 14.57 -2.40
CA CYS A 149 8.00 13.86 -1.97
C CYS A 149 7.46 14.39 -0.63
N THR A 150 8.34 14.68 0.34
CA THR A 150 7.95 15.23 1.64
C THR A 150 7.33 16.62 1.52
N GLU A 151 7.88 17.47 0.65
CA GLU A 151 7.32 18.78 0.32
C GLU A 151 5.93 18.62 -0.34
N GLN A 152 5.77 17.68 -1.29
CA GLN A 152 4.50 17.44 -2.00
C GLN A 152 3.43 16.78 -1.10
N CYS A 153 3.80 15.91 -0.16
CA CYS A 153 2.88 15.44 0.88
C CYS A 153 2.40 16.61 1.75
N THR A 154 3.28 17.55 2.08
CA THR A 154 2.94 18.76 2.86
C THR A 154 2.00 19.70 2.09
N LEU A 155 2.12 19.79 0.77
CA LEU A 155 1.14 20.50 -0.08
C LEU A 155 -0.19 19.76 -0.19
N SER A 156 -0.17 18.43 -0.22
CA SER A 156 -1.37 17.58 -0.33
C SER A 156 -2.19 17.57 0.97
N ASP A 157 -1.54 17.55 2.14
CA ASP A 157 -2.18 17.65 3.46
C ASP A 157 -3.04 18.93 3.58
N GLN A 158 -2.52 20.06 3.08
CA GLN A 158 -3.22 21.35 3.11
C GLN A 158 -4.54 21.37 2.31
N LEU A 159 -4.75 20.41 1.40
CA LEU A 159 -5.99 20.24 0.64
C LEU A 159 -7.06 19.42 1.39
N LEU A 160 -6.69 18.74 2.48
CA LEU A 160 -7.61 17.86 3.22
C LEU A 160 -8.75 18.64 3.91
N PRO A 161 -9.97 18.08 4.00
CA PRO A 161 -11.15 18.76 4.56
C PRO A 161 -10.95 19.35 5.97
N LYS A 162 -10.07 18.74 6.78
CA LYS A 162 -9.71 19.21 8.14
C LYS A 162 -9.23 20.67 8.18
N HIS A 163 -8.61 21.18 7.10
CA HIS A 163 -8.13 22.57 7.03
C HIS A 163 -9.26 23.59 6.79
N CYS A 164 -10.42 23.15 6.30
CA CYS A 164 -11.57 24.03 5.99
C CYS A 164 -12.39 24.44 7.23
N ALA A 165 -12.24 23.77 8.38
CA ALA A 165 -13.08 23.97 9.57
C ALA A 165 -13.12 25.43 10.09
N LYS A 166 -12.00 26.18 10.04
CA LYS A 166 -11.97 27.60 10.41
C LYS A 166 -12.85 28.45 9.48
N THR A 167 -12.88 28.15 8.18
CA THR A 167 -13.71 28.86 7.18
C THR A 167 -15.20 28.67 7.45
N ILE A 168 -15.62 27.43 7.74
CA ILE A 168 -17.02 27.10 8.04
C ILE A 168 -17.47 27.82 9.32
N SER A 169 -16.68 27.72 10.40
CA SER A 169 -16.97 28.39 11.68
C SER A 169 -17.10 29.92 11.52
N GLN A 170 -16.25 30.56 10.71
CA GLN A 170 -16.37 31.98 10.42
C GLN A 170 -17.63 32.33 9.59
N ALA A 171 -18.01 31.49 8.63
CA ALA A 171 -19.21 31.71 7.82
C ALA A 171 -20.51 31.58 8.64
N VAL A 172 -20.57 30.62 9.56
CA VAL A 172 -21.69 30.44 10.50
C VAL A 172 -21.76 31.61 11.48
N ASN A 173 -20.64 31.98 12.12
CA ASN A 173 -20.59 33.07 13.10
C ASN A 173 -20.75 34.48 12.49
N LYS A 174 -20.67 34.63 11.16
CA LYS A 174 -21.08 35.88 10.47
C LYS A 174 -22.59 35.97 10.22
N LYS A 175 -23.32 34.85 10.24
CA LYS A 175 -24.80 34.83 10.12
C LYS A 175 -25.51 35.08 11.45
N SER A 176 -24.94 34.63 12.57
CA SER A 176 -25.41 34.98 13.91
C SER A 176 -24.86 36.35 14.34
N LYS A 177 -25.70 37.29 14.79
CA LYS A 177 -25.30 38.67 15.12
C LYS A 177 -24.57 38.79 16.48
N LYS A 178 -23.58 37.94 16.76
CA LYS A 178 -22.69 38.08 17.93
C LYS A 178 -21.32 38.61 17.50
N GLN A 179 -21.16 39.93 17.53
CA GLN A 179 -19.83 40.54 17.52
C GLN A 179 -19.12 40.23 18.85
N THR A 180 -18.17 39.29 18.83
CA THR A 180 -17.16 39.15 19.89
C THR A 180 -15.78 39.29 19.26
N GLY A 181 -15.17 40.46 19.47
CA GLY A 181 -13.85 40.77 18.92
C GLY A 181 -12.73 39.98 19.60
N LYS A 182 -11.99 39.20 18.83
CA LYS A 182 -10.58 38.89 19.11
C LYS A 182 -9.76 39.37 17.91
N LYS A 183 -8.58 39.96 18.17
CA LYS A 183 -7.62 40.31 17.11
C LYS A 183 -7.22 39.03 16.38
N GLY A 184 -7.10 39.09 15.06
CA GLY A 184 -6.93 37.91 14.22
C GLY A 184 -5.65 37.13 14.53
N GLU A 185 -5.78 35.81 14.57
CA GLU A 185 -4.70 34.94 14.10
C GLU A 185 -4.38 35.30 12.62
N PRO A 186 -3.15 35.06 12.13
CA PRO A 186 -2.85 35.23 10.72
C PRO A 186 -3.79 34.37 9.86
N GLU A 187 -4.33 34.96 8.80
CA GLU A 187 -5.11 34.24 7.80
C GLU A 187 -4.20 33.22 7.11
N ARG A 188 -4.54 31.92 7.19
CA ARG A 188 -3.77 30.87 6.51
C ARG A 188 -3.82 31.14 5.01
N GLU A 189 -2.65 31.21 4.39
CA GLU A 189 -2.52 31.36 2.94
C GLU A 189 -3.25 30.23 2.22
N LYS A 190 -3.76 30.52 1.01
CA LYS A 190 -4.51 29.55 0.22
C LYS A 190 -3.53 28.64 -0.53
N PRO A 191 -3.77 27.32 -0.60
CA PRO A 191 -3.01 26.44 -1.49
C PRO A 191 -3.02 26.99 -2.93
N GLY A 192 -1.84 27.01 -3.56
CA GLY A 192 -1.58 27.68 -4.83
C GLY A 192 -0.85 29.02 -4.69
N VAL A 193 -0.80 29.64 -3.50
CA VAL A 193 -0.07 30.90 -3.26
C VAL A 193 1.44 30.69 -3.28
N GLU A 194 1.93 29.56 -2.78
CA GLU A 194 3.34 29.15 -2.83
C GLU A 194 3.86 29.04 -4.29
N SER A 195 2.98 28.70 -5.22
CA SER A 195 3.25 28.60 -6.66
C SER A 195 3.24 29.96 -7.38
N MET A 196 2.76 31.05 -6.76
CA MET A 196 2.65 32.39 -7.37
C MET A 196 3.99 33.15 -7.38
N ARG A 197 4.98 32.60 -8.11
CA ARG A 197 6.34 33.15 -8.19
C ARG A 197 6.37 34.56 -8.79
N LYS A 198 6.87 35.52 -8.00
CA LYS A 198 7.07 36.93 -8.39
C LYS A 198 8.43 37.19 -9.08
N ASN A 199 9.47 36.45 -8.71
CA ASN A 199 10.82 36.58 -9.28
C ASN A 199 11.59 35.24 -9.14
N ARG A 200 12.43 34.87 -10.11
CA ARG A 200 13.29 33.68 -10.06
C ARG A 200 14.50 33.83 -9.14
N LEU A 201 14.88 35.06 -8.76
CA LEU A 201 15.91 35.32 -7.75
C LEU A 201 15.45 34.93 -6.33
N VAL A 202 14.15 34.75 -6.11
CA VAL A 202 13.60 34.15 -4.88
C VAL A 202 13.56 32.64 -5.10
N VAL A 203 14.58 31.95 -4.60
CA VAL A 203 14.77 30.51 -4.73
C VAL A 203 14.19 29.81 -3.51
N THR A 204 13.11 29.04 -3.70
CA THR A 204 12.44 28.26 -2.63
C THR A 204 13.27 27.03 -2.22
N ASN A 205 12.77 26.23 -1.28
CA ASN A 205 13.37 24.93 -0.97
C ASN A 205 13.19 23.96 -2.14
N LEU A 206 11.94 23.78 -2.60
CA LEU A 206 11.58 22.99 -3.77
C LEU A 206 12.39 23.35 -5.04
N ASP A 207 12.71 24.64 -5.27
CA ASP A 207 13.58 25.05 -6.39
C ASP A 207 14.98 24.45 -6.33
N LYS A 208 15.59 24.42 -5.14
CA LYS A 208 16.94 23.88 -4.93
C LYS A 208 16.95 22.38 -5.16
N LEU A 209 15.97 21.69 -4.57
CA LEU A 209 15.81 20.24 -4.71
C LEU A 209 15.58 19.85 -6.17
N HIS A 210 14.65 20.51 -6.87
CA HIS A 210 14.33 20.23 -8.26
C HIS A 210 15.50 20.56 -9.21
N THR A 211 16.25 21.65 -8.95
CA THR A 211 17.46 21.97 -9.73
C THR A 211 18.52 20.89 -9.54
N ALA A 212 18.87 20.57 -8.28
CA ALA A 212 19.89 19.57 -7.95
C ALA A 212 19.54 18.18 -8.48
N LEU A 213 18.25 17.80 -8.45
CA LEU A 213 17.78 16.55 -9.02
C LEU A 213 17.95 16.53 -10.54
N SER A 214 17.53 17.58 -11.24
CA SER A 214 17.63 17.63 -12.71
C SER A 214 19.07 17.57 -13.22
N GLU A 215 20.02 18.21 -12.52
CA GLU A 215 21.44 18.17 -12.86
C GLU A 215 22.05 16.77 -12.59
N LEU A 216 21.77 16.18 -11.42
CA LEU A 216 22.27 14.84 -11.08
C LEU A 216 21.63 13.74 -11.96
N CYS A 217 20.36 13.86 -12.32
CA CYS A 217 19.71 12.93 -13.26
C CYS A 217 20.26 13.04 -14.68
N PHE A 218 20.65 14.24 -15.16
CA PHE A 218 21.41 14.36 -16.42
C PHE A 218 22.71 13.55 -16.37
N SER A 219 23.43 13.61 -15.24
CA SER A 219 24.65 12.84 -15.00
C SER A 219 24.39 11.32 -15.02
N ILE A 220 23.35 10.85 -14.31
CA ILE A 220 22.95 9.42 -14.27
C ILE A 220 22.49 8.91 -15.65
N ASN A 221 21.80 9.73 -16.43
CA ASN A 221 21.28 9.35 -17.75
C ASN A 221 22.26 9.62 -18.91
N TYR A 222 23.45 10.18 -18.64
CA TYR A 222 24.40 10.63 -19.66
C TYR A 222 24.90 9.51 -20.59
N VAL A 223 25.07 8.30 -20.05
CA VAL A 223 25.56 7.14 -20.80
C VAL A 223 24.75 5.89 -20.42
N PRO A 224 24.31 5.04 -21.38
CA PRO A 224 23.50 3.87 -21.06
C PRO A 224 24.21 2.85 -20.16
N ASN A 225 25.50 2.63 -20.38
CA ASN A 225 26.39 1.77 -19.61
C ASN A 225 27.87 2.15 -19.85
N MET A 226 28.78 1.56 -19.09
CA MET A 226 30.23 1.69 -19.29
C MET A 226 30.93 0.36 -18.97
N VAL A 227 32.06 0.09 -19.64
CA VAL A 227 32.85 -1.12 -19.45
C VAL A 227 34.14 -0.77 -18.71
N VAL A 228 34.28 -1.25 -17.47
CA VAL A 228 35.48 -1.09 -16.64
C VAL A 228 36.09 -2.48 -16.46
N TRP A 229 37.28 -2.71 -17.02
CA TRP A 229 37.98 -4.01 -16.97
C TRP A 229 37.05 -5.20 -17.31
N GLU A 230 36.48 -5.18 -18.52
CA GLU A 230 35.46 -6.12 -19.04
C GLU A 230 34.12 -6.22 -18.28
N HIS A 231 33.95 -5.55 -17.14
CA HIS A 231 32.70 -5.53 -16.38
C HIS A 231 31.79 -4.37 -16.84
N THR A 232 30.53 -4.67 -17.15
CA THR A 232 29.55 -3.68 -17.62
C THR A 232 28.74 -3.10 -16.47
N PHE A 233 28.85 -1.79 -16.24
CA PHE A 233 28.10 -1.03 -15.24
C PHE A 233 26.99 -0.22 -15.92
N THR A 234 25.77 -0.23 -15.36
CA THR A 234 24.58 0.44 -15.94
C THR A 234 24.01 1.46 -14.94
N PRO A 235 24.33 2.77 -15.06
CA PRO A 235 24.08 3.77 -14.02
C PRO A 235 22.62 3.86 -13.53
N ARG A 236 21.65 3.79 -14.44
CA ARG A 236 20.22 3.90 -14.11
C ARG A 236 19.70 2.78 -13.20
N GLU A 237 20.25 1.58 -13.25
CA GLU A 237 19.73 0.44 -12.46
C GLU A 237 20.00 0.62 -10.95
N TYR A 238 21.11 1.30 -10.60
CA TYR A 238 21.37 1.75 -9.23
C TYR A 238 20.26 2.68 -8.75
N LEU A 239 19.81 3.62 -9.59
CA LEU A 239 18.69 4.51 -9.25
C LEU A 239 17.38 3.72 -9.12
N THR A 240 17.03 2.85 -10.08
CA THR A 240 15.84 1.99 -10.01
C THR A 240 15.75 1.23 -8.68
N SER A 241 16.83 0.53 -8.31
CA SER A 241 16.91 -0.24 -7.06
C SER A 241 16.78 0.64 -5.81
N HIS A 242 17.44 1.81 -5.78
CA HIS A 242 17.33 2.76 -4.68
C HIS A 242 15.93 3.39 -4.56
N LEU A 243 15.20 3.54 -5.66
CA LEU A 243 13.82 4.03 -5.66
C LEU A 243 12.84 2.98 -5.12
N GLU A 244 12.96 1.72 -5.53
CA GLU A 244 12.15 0.61 -4.97
C GLU A 244 12.33 0.52 -3.44
N ILE A 245 13.58 0.41 -2.98
CA ILE A 245 13.92 0.29 -1.55
C ILE A 245 13.45 1.53 -0.75
N ARG A 246 13.54 2.74 -1.34
CA ARG A 246 13.07 3.96 -0.68
C ARG A 246 11.56 4.05 -0.65
N PHE A 247 10.85 3.70 -1.72
CA PHE A 247 9.39 3.80 -1.77
C PHE A 247 8.73 2.83 -0.79
N THR A 248 9.17 1.56 -0.73
CA THR A 248 8.74 0.59 0.30
C THR A 248 8.91 1.16 1.71
N LYS A 249 10.11 1.68 2.03
CA LYS A 249 10.41 2.25 3.36
C LYS A 249 9.60 3.52 3.65
N SER A 250 9.31 4.34 2.65
CA SER A 250 8.46 5.53 2.80
C SER A 250 7.00 5.15 3.06
N ILE A 251 6.43 4.16 2.37
CA ILE A 251 5.05 3.70 2.59
C ILE A 251 4.87 3.19 4.03
N VAL A 252 5.74 2.27 4.47
CA VAL A 252 5.69 1.73 5.84
C VAL A 252 5.97 2.82 6.88
N GLY A 253 6.90 3.73 6.62
CA GLY A 253 7.18 4.88 7.50
C GLY A 253 5.98 5.83 7.64
N MET A 254 5.34 6.21 6.53
CA MET A 254 4.14 7.06 6.51
C MET A 254 2.90 6.39 7.11
N THR A 255 2.92 5.06 7.32
CA THR A 255 1.87 4.34 8.04
C THR A 255 1.91 4.66 9.56
N MET A 256 3.00 5.24 10.07
CA MET A 256 3.15 5.77 11.44
C MET A 256 2.74 4.77 12.54
N TYR A 257 2.87 3.47 12.29
CA TYR A 257 2.42 2.44 13.21
C TYR A 257 3.30 2.36 14.47
N ASN A 258 2.67 2.42 15.64
CA ASN A 258 3.34 2.28 16.93
C ASN A 258 2.56 1.32 17.84
N GLN A 259 3.10 0.11 18.02
CA GLN A 259 2.49 -0.94 18.84
C GLN A 259 2.34 -0.54 20.32
N ALA A 260 3.17 0.36 20.84
CA ALA A 260 3.15 0.76 22.25
C ALA A 260 2.02 1.76 22.56
N THR A 261 1.71 2.67 21.62
CA THR A 261 0.62 3.66 21.76
C THR A 261 -0.67 3.25 21.05
N GLN A 262 -0.64 2.17 20.27
CA GLN A 262 -1.72 1.72 19.38
C GLN A 262 -2.11 2.78 18.33
N GLU A 263 -1.15 3.62 17.93
CA GLU A 263 -1.33 4.63 16.87
C GLU A 263 -1.04 4.03 15.48
N ILE A 264 -1.79 4.49 14.47
CA ILE A 264 -1.55 4.23 13.04
C ILE A 264 -2.10 5.40 12.23
N ALA A 265 -1.51 5.67 11.06
CA ALA A 265 -2.03 6.68 10.13
C ALA A 265 -3.42 6.29 9.59
N LYS A 266 -4.26 7.27 9.28
CA LYS A 266 -5.56 7.03 8.63
C LYS A 266 -5.35 6.56 7.20
N PRO A 267 -6.10 5.55 6.71
CA PRO A 267 -6.01 5.10 5.32
C PRO A 267 -6.11 6.23 4.28
N SER A 268 -6.95 7.24 4.48
CA SER A 268 -7.11 8.38 3.54
C SER A 268 -5.89 9.32 3.52
N GLU A 269 -5.28 9.59 4.68
CA GLU A 269 -4.09 10.44 4.80
C GLU A 269 -2.84 9.73 4.27
N LEU A 270 -2.73 8.42 4.52
CA LEU A 270 -1.70 7.57 3.92
C LEU A 270 -1.86 7.50 2.39
N LEU A 271 -3.06 7.20 1.88
CA LEU A 271 -3.32 7.12 0.43
C LEU A 271 -3.05 8.46 -0.27
N THR A 272 -3.40 9.58 0.35
CA THR A 272 -3.07 10.93 -0.14
C THR A 272 -1.56 11.12 -0.27
N SER A 273 -0.81 10.68 0.75
CA SER A 273 0.66 10.77 0.77
C SER A 273 1.32 9.82 -0.26
N VAL A 274 0.80 8.60 -0.42
CA VAL A 274 1.27 7.64 -1.44
C VAL A 274 1.02 8.19 -2.86
N ARG A 275 -0.14 8.81 -3.12
CA ARG A 275 -0.45 9.46 -4.40
C ARG A 275 0.48 10.65 -4.69
N ALA A 276 0.85 11.43 -3.69
CA ALA A 276 1.85 12.48 -3.83
C ALA A 276 3.24 11.92 -4.18
N TYR A 277 3.67 10.85 -3.48
CA TYR A 277 4.92 10.12 -3.79
C TYR A 277 4.93 9.57 -5.23
N MET A 278 3.85 8.91 -5.67
CA MET A 278 3.74 8.39 -7.03
C MET A 278 3.79 9.51 -8.08
N THR A 279 3.19 10.66 -7.81
CA THR A 279 3.23 11.82 -8.72
C THR A 279 4.67 12.33 -8.92
N VAL A 280 5.45 12.42 -7.84
CA VAL A 280 6.88 12.79 -7.93
C VAL A 280 7.70 11.71 -8.63
N LEU A 281 7.48 10.45 -8.29
CA LEU A 281 8.21 9.32 -8.90
C LEU A 281 7.92 9.20 -10.40
N GLN A 282 6.67 9.41 -10.85
CA GLN A 282 6.34 9.44 -12.29
C GLN A 282 7.11 10.56 -13.03
N SER A 283 7.38 11.68 -12.37
CA SER A 283 8.13 12.77 -12.99
C SER A 283 9.59 12.43 -13.32
N ILE A 284 10.14 11.34 -12.77
CA ILE A 284 11.54 10.92 -12.98
C ILE A 284 11.81 10.43 -14.41
N GLU A 285 10.79 9.91 -15.10
CA GLU A 285 10.88 9.48 -16.51
C GLU A 285 11.20 10.65 -17.47
N ASN A 286 10.99 11.90 -17.05
CA ASN A 286 11.39 13.09 -17.81
C ASN A 286 12.90 13.35 -17.79
N TYR A 287 13.66 12.71 -16.88
CA TYR A 287 15.09 12.95 -16.68
C TYR A 287 15.96 11.71 -16.91
N VAL A 288 15.45 10.51 -16.59
CA VAL A 288 16.20 9.24 -16.71
C VAL A 288 15.34 8.21 -17.42
N GLN A 289 15.94 7.45 -18.34
CA GLN A 289 15.27 6.39 -19.10
C GLN A 289 15.07 5.13 -18.22
N ILE A 290 14.09 5.20 -17.32
CA ILE A 290 13.65 4.15 -16.38
C ILE A 290 12.14 3.95 -16.59
N ASP A 291 11.65 2.72 -16.41
CA ASP A 291 10.22 2.40 -16.31
C ASP A 291 9.78 2.49 -14.84
N ILE A 292 9.07 3.57 -14.49
CA ILE A 292 8.57 3.75 -13.11
C ILE A 292 7.31 2.92 -12.84
N THR A 293 6.58 2.51 -13.89
CA THR A 293 5.39 1.66 -13.77
C THR A 293 5.79 0.30 -13.19
N ARG A 294 6.95 -0.24 -13.61
CA ARG A 294 7.55 -1.44 -13.00
C ARG A 294 7.94 -1.23 -11.54
N VAL A 295 8.51 -0.09 -11.17
CA VAL A 295 8.83 0.25 -9.76
C VAL A 295 7.55 0.28 -8.90
N PHE A 296 6.46 0.88 -9.40
CA PHE A 296 5.16 0.87 -8.72
C PHE A 296 4.59 -0.54 -8.59
N ASN A 297 4.60 -1.33 -9.68
CA ASN A 297 4.13 -2.71 -9.66
C ASN A 297 4.92 -3.57 -8.65
N ASN A 298 6.25 -3.45 -8.63
CA ASN A 298 7.11 -4.19 -7.71
C ASN A 298 6.83 -3.82 -6.24
N VAL A 299 6.70 -2.53 -5.91
CA VAL A 299 6.53 -2.07 -4.53
C VAL A 299 5.10 -2.25 -4.03
N LEU A 300 4.11 -1.75 -4.78
CA LEU A 300 2.72 -1.71 -4.32
C LEU A 300 2.10 -3.10 -4.24
N LEU A 301 2.40 -4.00 -5.19
CA LEU A 301 1.88 -5.36 -5.15
C LEU A 301 2.41 -6.14 -3.94
N GLN A 302 3.67 -5.95 -3.55
CA GLN A 302 4.22 -6.55 -2.32
C GLN A 302 3.52 -6.04 -1.08
N GLN A 303 3.17 -4.75 -1.02
CA GLN A 303 2.44 -4.18 0.12
C GLN A 303 1.02 -4.75 0.30
N THR A 304 0.44 -5.39 -0.72
CA THR A 304 -0.83 -6.13 -0.60
C THR A 304 -0.70 -7.48 0.11
N GLN A 305 0.52 -8.03 0.24
CA GLN A 305 0.78 -9.34 0.87
C GLN A 305 0.98 -9.22 2.39
N HIS A 306 0.99 -10.32 3.12
CA HIS A 306 1.17 -10.31 4.58
C HIS A 306 2.59 -9.95 5.03
N LEU A 307 3.60 -10.26 4.21
CA LEU A 307 5.01 -9.87 4.31
C LEU A 307 5.52 -9.51 2.90
N ASP A 308 6.55 -8.68 2.81
CA ASP A 308 7.21 -8.36 1.53
C ASP A 308 8.23 -9.44 1.08
N SER A 309 8.92 -9.22 -0.05
CA SER A 309 9.93 -10.16 -0.57
C SER A 309 11.20 -10.28 0.28
N HIS A 310 11.38 -9.43 1.29
CA HIS A 310 12.45 -9.52 2.28
C HIS A 310 11.98 -10.20 3.57
N GLY A 311 10.68 -10.45 3.73
CA GLY A 311 10.06 -10.98 4.94
C GLY A 311 9.68 -9.92 5.97
N GLU A 312 9.66 -8.64 5.58
CA GLU A 312 9.30 -7.52 6.46
C GLU A 312 7.77 -7.25 6.48
N PRO A 313 7.24 -6.65 7.57
CA PRO A 313 5.81 -6.30 7.65
C PRO A 313 5.37 -5.27 6.59
N THR A 314 4.13 -5.42 6.13
CA THR A 314 3.50 -4.58 5.11
C THR A 314 2.36 -3.77 5.70
N ILE A 315 1.85 -2.77 4.97
CA ILE A 315 0.64 -2.05 5.37
C ILE A 315 -0.57 -3.01 5.53
N THR A 316 -0.67 -4.08 4.71
CA THR A 316 -1.69 -5.12 4.88
C THR A 316 -1.64 -5.75 6.26
N SER A 317 -0.49 -6.22 6.73
CA SER A 317 -0.39 -6.88 8.05
C SER A 317 -0.47 -5.88 9.21
N LEU A 318 0.04 -4.66 9.05
CA LEU A 318 -0.08 -3.59 10.05
C LEU A 318 -1.53 -3.14 10.27
N TYR A 319 -2.28 -2.80 9.20
CA TYR A 319 -3.69 -2.44 9.34
C TYR A 319 -4.54 -3.63 9.81
N THR A 320 -4.29 -4.85 9.30
CA THR A 320 -5.04 -6.03 9.75
C THR A 320 -4.87 -6.28 11.24
N ASN A 321 -3.64 -6.16 11.77
CA ASN A 321 -3.41 -6.27 13.20
C ASN A 321 -4.10 -5.14 13.98
N TRP A 322 -3.98 -3.89 13.53
CA TRP A 322 -4.57 -2.73 14.22
C TRP A 322 -6.10 -2.78 14.27
N TYR A 323 -6.78 -3.14 13.17
CA TYR A 323 -8.25 -3.25 13.18
C TYR A 323 -8.75 -4.33 14.14
N LEU A 324 -8.04 -5.45 14.27
CA LEU A 324 -8.39 -6.54 15.18
C LEU A 324 -8.07 -6.19 16.65
N GLU A 325 -6.80 -5.91 16.94
CA GLU A 325 -6.29 -5.73 18.30
C GLU A 325 -6.52 -4.33 18.87
N THR A 326 -6.81 -3.33 18.04
CA THR A 326 -7.18 -1.98 18.53
C THR A 326 -8.69 -1.78 18.36
N LEU A 327 -9.19 -1.55 17.14
CA LEU A 327 -10.57 -1.10 16.92
C LEU A 327 -11.62 -2.13 17.40
N LEU A 328 -11.56 -3.37 16.91
CA LEU A 328 -12.57 -4.39 17.20
C LEU A 328 -12.47 -4.95 18.64
N ARG A 329 -11.28 -4.91 19.24
CA ARG A 329 -11.09 -5.18 20.68
C ARG A 329 -11.71 -4.08 21.56
N GLN A 330 -11.63 -2.81 21.16
CA GLN A 330 -12.27 -1.72 21.91
C GLN A 330 -13.80 -1.63 21.69
N VAL A 331 -14.31 -2.08 20.53
CA VAL A 331 -15.73 -2.42 20.37
C VAL A 331 -16.14 -3.50 21.38
N SER A 332 -15.31 -4.54 21.53
CA SER A 332 -15.56 -5.63 22.48
C SER A 332 -15.58 -5.14 23.94
N ASN A 333 -14.76 -4.15 24.30
CA ASN A 333 -14.78 -3.52 25.63
C ASN A 333 -16.02 -2.64 25.88
N GLY A 334 -16.83 -2.34 24.84
CA GLY A 334 -18.03 -1.53 24.95
C GLY A 334 -17.79 -0.01 24.83
N HIS A 335 -16.62 0.40 24.35
CA HIS A 335 -16.26 1.82 24.15
C HIS A 335 -16.58 2.33 22.73
N ILE A 336 -16.88 1.43 21.80
CA ILE A 336 -17.16 1.74 20.39
C ILE A 336 -18.36 0.89 19.96
N ALA A 337 -19.27 1.45 19.17
CA ALA A 337 -20.40 0.72 18.57
C ALA A 337 -20.42 0.85 17.05
N TYR A 338 -21.15 -0.05 16.38
CA TYR A 338 -21.42 0.09 14.95
C TYR A 338 -22.66 0.99 14.78
N PHE A 339 -22.61 1.92 13.84
CA PHE A 339 -23.72 2.81 13.51
C PHE A 339 -24.14 2.59 12.05
N PRO A 340 -25.13 1.71 11.77
CA PRO A 340 -25.62 1.45 10.42
C PRO A 340 -26.05 2.73 9.68
N ALA A 341 -26.60 3.71 10.39
CA ALA A 341 -27.03 5.00 9.85
C ALA A 341 -25.87 5.92 9.40
N MET A 342 -24.65 5.69 9.90
CA MET A 342 -23.43 6.40 9.49
C MET A 342 -22.50 5.52 8.63
N LYS A 343 -22.82 4.22 8.47
CA LYS A 343 -21.97 3.21 7.81
C LYS A 343 -20.52 3.22 8.34
N ALA A 344 -20.38 3.38 9.65
CA ALA A 344 -19.10 3.49 10.36
C ALA A 344 -19.19 2.88 11.77
N PHE A 345 -18.04 2.64 12.41
CA PHE A 345 -17.96 2.51 13.86
C PHE A 345 -17.74 3.87 14.50
N VAL A 346 -18.32 4.10 15.67
CA VAL A 346 -18.36 5.42 16.35
C VAL A 346 -18.05 5.23 17.83
N ASN A 347 -17.26 6.13 18.41
CA ASN A 347 -16.92 6.09 19.83
C ASN A 347 -18.17 6.36 20.70
N LEU A 348 -18.38 5.55 21.73
CA LEU A 348 -19.45 5.75 22.70
C LEU A 348 -19.01 6.72 23.81
N PRO A 349 -19.93 7.54 24.37
CA PRO A 349 -19.65 8.43 25.49
C PRO A 349 -19.56 7.64 26.81
N THR A 350 -18.51 6.84 26.95
CA THR A 350 -18.13 6.11 28.17
C THR A 350 -16.86 6.71 28.76
N GLU A 351 -16.62 6.59 30.07
CA GLU A 351 -15.30 6.92 30.61
C GLU A 351 -14.27 5.92 30.07
N ASN A 352 -13.31 6.41 29.27
CA ASN A 352 -12.33 5.61 28.55
C ASN A 352 -11.08 6.47 28.19
N GLU A 353 -9.98 5.81 27.86
CA GLU A 353 -8.71 6.43 27.48
C GLU A 353 -8.34 6.19 25.99
N LEU A 354 -9.34 6.14 25.09
CA LEU A 354 -9.09 5.94 23.66
C LEU A 354 -8.35 7.14 23.05
N THR A 355 -7.27 6.83 22.33
CA THR A 355 -6.42 7.80 21.62
C THR A 355 -6.90 8.13 20.20
N PHE A 356 -7.96 7.48 19.72
CA PHE A 356 -8.47 7.61 18.34
C PHE A 356 -10.01 7.65 18.29
N ASN A 357 -10.55 8.26 17.24
CA ASN A 357 -11.99 8.26 16.91
C ASN A 357 -12.26 7.15 15.88
N ALA A 358 -13.10 6.16 16.20
CA ALA A 358 -13.33 5.01 15.33
C ALA A 358 -13.91 5.39 13.95
N GLU A 359 -14.70 6.48 13.87
CA GLU A 359 -15.26 6.96 12.61
C GLU A 359 -14.17 7.43 11.62
N GLU A 360 -13.09 8.02 12.14
CA GLU A 360 -11.93 8.50 11.37
C GLU A 360 -11.01 7.36 10.87
N TYR A 361 -11.43 6.10 11.04
CA TYR A 361 -10.76 4.90 10.55
C TYR A 361 -11.70 3.87 9.92
N SER A 362 -13.03 4.09 9.91
CA SER A 362 -14.01 3.06 9.54
C SER A 362 -15.27 3.55 8.80
N ASP A 363 -15.34 4.83 8.42
CA ASP A 363 -16.38 5.30 7.50
C ASP A 363 -16.16 4.78 6.06
N ILE A 364 -17.10 5.12 5.17
CA ILE A 364 -17.04 4.78 3.74
C ILE A 364 -15.75 5.33 3.08
N SER A 365 -15.29 6.52 3.49
CA SER A 365 -14.10 7.19 2.93
C SER A 365 -12.81 6.45 3.30
N GLU A 366 -12.64 6.10 4.58
CA GLU A 366 -11.48 5.38 5.09
C GLU A 366 -11.46 3.93 4.62
N MET A 367 -12.60 3.22 4.62
CA MET A 367 -12.65 1.83 4.15
C MET A 367 -12.40 1.72 2.63
N ARG A 368 -12.83 2.71 1.82
CA ARG A 368 -12.45 2.79 0.40
C ARG A 368 -10.95 3.11 0.24
N SER A 369 -10.42 4.03 1.04
CA SER A 369 -8.99 4.37 1.01
C SER A 369 -8.10 3.20 1.41
N LEU A 370 -8.54 2.39 2.38
CA LEU A 370 -7.91 1.12 2.74
C LEU A 370 -7.97 0.10 1.58
N SER A 371 -9.12 0.00 0.91
CA SER A 371 -9.31 -0.89 -0.24
C SER A 371 -8.42 -0.53 -1.44
N GLU A 372 -8.16 0.76 -1.66
CA GLU A 372 -7.20 1.24 -2.66
C GLU A 372 -5.73 0.91 -2.33
N LEU A 373 -5.39 0.81 -1.05
CA LEU A 373 -4.03 0.49 -0.58
C LEU A 373 -3.78 -1.04 -0.52
N LEU A 374 -4.76 -1.81 -0.06
CA LEU A 374 -4.64 -3.26 0.17
C LEU A 374 -5.04 -4.10 -1.04
N GLY A 375 -5.93 -3.58 -1.90
CA GLY A 375 -6.50 -4.30 -3.03
C GLY A 375 -7.22 -5.61 -2.65
N PRO A 376 -7.56 -6.46 -3.64
CA PRO A 376 -8.21 -7.76 -3.39
C PRO A 376 -7.41 -8.68 -2.45
N TYR A 377 -6.08 -8.69 -2.56
CA TYR A 377 -5.23 -9.58 -1.75
C TYR A 377 -5.22 -9.18 -0.28
N GLY A 378 -4.95 -7.90 0.04
CA GLY A 378 -4.90 -7.44 1.43
C GLY A 378 -6.28 -7.45 2.09
N MET A 379 -7.34 -7.12 1.34
CA MET A 379 -8.71 -7.17 1.86
C MET A 379 -9.23 -8.61 2.04
N LYS A 380 -8.75 -9.57 1.25
CA LYS A 380 -8.95 -11.01 1.51
C LYS A 380 -8.21 -11.46 2.78
N PHE A 381 -6.93 -11.10 2.94
CA PHE A 381 -6.15 -11.43 4.15
C PHE A 381 -6.76 -10.84 5.44
N LEU A 382 -7.21 -9.59 5.39
CA LEU A 382 -8.00 -8.95 6.45
C LEU A 382 -9.26 -9.78 6.76
N SER A 383 -9.99 -10.20 5.73
CA SER A 383 -11.20 -11.00 5.87
C SER A 383 -10.95 -12.39 6.44
N GLU A 384 -9.90 -13.10 6.02
CA GLU A 384 -9.50 -14.40 6.57
C GLU A 384 -9.14 -14.29 8.06
N SER A 385 -8.42 -13.22 8.43
CA SER A 385 -8.08 -12.92 9.83
C SER A 385 -9.35 -12.62 10.65
N LEU A 386 -10.29 -11.82 10.13
CA LEU A 386 -11.60 -11.59 10.74
C LEU A 386 -12.38 -12.93 10.91
N MET A 387 -12.36 -13.82 9.92
CA MET A 387 -13.04 -15.12 10.00
C MET A 387 -12.40 -16.04 11.05
N TRP A 388 -11.08 -15.97 11.27
CA TRP A 388 -10.41 -16.73 12.33
C TRP A 388 -10.99 -16.39 13.72
N HIS A 389 -11.19 -15.10 14.03
CA HIS A 389 -11.84 -14.69 15.29
C HIS A 389 -13.32 -15.15 15.38
N ILE A 390 -14.05 -15.28 14.26
CA ILE A 390 -15.42 -15.84 14.25
C ILE A 390 -15.42 -17.36 14.47
N SER A 391 -14.55 -18.12 13.81
CA SER A 391 -14.34 -19.55 14.06
C SER A 391 -13.95 -19.84 15.49
N SER A 392 -13.21 -18.90 16.07
CA SER A 392 -12.98 -18.84 17.48
C SER A 392 -14.33 -18.85 18.22
N GLN A 393 -15.15 -17.84 17.99
CA GLN A 393 -16.40 -17.63 18.71
C GLN A 393 -17.44 -18.75 18.59
N VAL A 394 -17.64 -19.28 17.38
CA VAL A 394 -18.59 -20.38 17.14
C VAL A 394 -18.25 -21.63 17.95
N ALA A 395 -16.97 -21.91 18.18
CA ALA A 395 -16.56 -23.12 18.90
C ALA A 395 -16.71 -23.02 20.43
N GLU A 396 -16.74 -21.81 21.00
CA GLU A 396 -17.13 -21.64 22.41
C GLU A 396 -18.65 -21.69 22.57
N LEU A 397 -19.39 -21.11 21.61
CA LEU A 397 -20.84 -21.32 21.53
C LEU A 397 -21.18 -22.82 21.44
N LYS A 398 -20.41 -23.62 20.68
CA LYS A 398 -20.52 -25.09 20.68
C LYS A 398 -20.29 -25.71 22.07
N LYS A 399 -19.36 -25.22 22.90
CA LYS A 399 -19.20 -25.69 24.30
C LYS A 399 -20.44 -25.39 25.14
N LEU A 400 -20.95 -24.16 25.08
CA LEU A 400 -22.15 -23.73 25.84
C LEU A 400 -23.41 -24.51 25.41
N VAL A 401 -23.52 -24.85 24.13
CA VAL A 401 -24.59 -25.72 23.61
C VAL A 401 -24.46 -27.16 24.10
N VAL A 402 -23.24 -27.72 24.18
CA VAL A 402 -22.99 -29.06 24.75
C VAL A 402 -23.29 -29.09 26.25
N GLU A 403 -22.90 -28.07 26.99
CA GLU A 403 -23.19 -27.90 28.43
C GLU A 403 -24.70 -27.91 28.72
N ASN A 404 -25.52 -27.40 27.80
CA ASN A 404 -26.97 -27.27 27.93
C ASN A 404 -27.78 -28.26 27.06
N VAL A 405 -27.14 -29.29 26.49
CA VAL A 405 -27.70 -30.09 25.38
C VAL A 405 -29.05 -30.75 25.71
N ASP A 406 -29.21 -31.29 26.92
CA ASP A 406 -30.45 -31.95 27.34
C ASP A 406 -31.61 -30.95 27.46
N VAL A 407 -31.33 -29.76 28.02
CA VAL A 407 -32.31 -28.68 28.21
C VAL A 407 -32.72 -28.12 26.85
N LEU A 408 -31.75 -27.83 25.97
CA LEU A 408 -32.01 -27.34 24.62
C LEU A 408 -32.80 -28.34 23.77
N THR A 409 -32.52 -29.65 23.91
CA THR A 409 -33.27 -30.71 23.21
C THR A 409 -34.72 -30.82 23.70
N GLN A 410 -34.95 -30.67 25.01
CA GLN A 410 -36.29 -30.63 25.60
C GLN A 410 -37.06 -29.37 25.18
N MET A 411 -36.41 -28.20 25.16
CA MET A 411 -37.01 -26.92 24.71
C MET A 411 -37.38 -26.97 23.22
N ARG A 412 -36.55 -27.59 22.39
CA ARG A 412 -36.79 -27.74 20.94
C ARG A 412 -38.03 -28.58 20.61
N THR A 413 -38.42 -29.51 21.48
CA THR A 413 -39.58 -30.40 21.28
C THR A 413 -40.82 -29.99 22.11
N SER A 414 -40.67 -29.04 23.03
CA SER A 414 -41.73 -28.56 23.94
C SER A 414 -42.09 -27.08 23.74
N PHE A 415 -41.79 -26.54 22.55
CA PHE A 415 -42.02 -25.13 22.18
C PHE A 415 -43.49 -24.69 22.28
N ASP A 416 -44.40 -25.65 22.20
CA ASP A 416 -45.86 -25.54 22.29
C ASP A 416 -46.39 -25.41 23.74
N LYS A 417 -45.56 -25.67 24.76
CA LYS A 417 -45.97 -25.78 26.18
C LYS A 417 -45.36 -24.65 27.03
N PRO A 418 -46.06 -23.53 27.28
CA PRO A 418 -45.49 -22.34 27.90
C PRO A 418 -44.83 -22.58 29.28
N ASP A 419 -45.51 -23.30 30.18
CA ASP A 419 -45.03 -23.53 31.55
C ASP A 419 -43.77 -24.39 31.58
N GLN A 420 -43.73 -25.42 30.73
CA GLN A 420 -42.56 -26.29 30.59
C GLN A 420 -41.39 -25.51 29.98
N MET A 421 -41.64 -24.69 28.96
CA MET A 421 -40.63 -23.84 28.35
C MET A 421 -40.04 -22.81 29.34
N ALA A 422 -40.87 -22.21 30.19
CA ALA A 422 -40.43 -21.27 31.23
C ALA A 422 -39.64 -21.96 32.35
N ALA A 423 -40.01 -23.20 32.73
CA ALA A 423 -39.26 -24.01 33.67
C ALA A 423 -37.92 -24.50 33.10
N LEU A 424 -37.87 -24.84 31.80
CA LEU A 424 -36.65 -25.23 31.09
C LEU A 424 -35.68 -24.06 30.91
N PHE A 425 -36.16 -22.86 30.57
CA PHE A 425 -35.30 -21.68 30.44
C PHE A 425 -34.53 -21.38 31.73
N LYS A 426 -35.15 -21.55 32.90
CA LYS A 426 -34.50 -21.39 34.23
C LYS A 426 -33.43 -22.45 34.54
N ARG A 427 -33.29 -23.50 33.72
CA ARG A 427 -32.24 -24.52 33.82
C ARG A 427 -31.05 -24.26 32.89
N LEU A 428 -31.10 -23.22 32.04
CA LEU A 428 -29.98 -22.87 31.16
C LEU A 428 -28.88 -22.14 31.92
N SER A 429 -27.63 -22.55 31.72
CA SER A 429 -26.45 -21.79 32.14
C SER A 429 -26.01 -20.76 31.10
N SER A 430 -25.20 -19.79 31.51
CA SER A 430 -24.35 -19.00 30.60
C SER A 430 -25.06 -18.25 29.45
N VAL A 431 -26.35 -17.92 29.59
CA VAL A 431 -27.16 -17.25 28.54
C VAL A 431 -26.54 -15.92 28.12
N ASP A 432 -26.06 -15.11 29.08
CA ASP A 432 -25.37 -13.85 28.79
C ASP A 432 -24.09 -14.07 27.97
N SER A 433 -23.37 -15.18 28.21
CA SER A 433 -22.20 -15.56 27.41
C SER A 433 -22.60 -15.95 25.99
N VAL A 434 -23.73 -16.64 25.78
CA VAL A 434 -24.25 -16.95 24.43
C VAL A 434 -24.59 -15.67 23.67
N LEU A 435 -25.36 -14.77 24.29
CA LEU A 435 -25.73 -13.48 23.69
C LEU A 435 -24.49 -12.65 23.41
N LYS A 436 -23.62 -12.46 24.41
CA LYS A 436 -22.35 -11.73 24.26
C LYS A 436 -21.54 -12.29 23.11
N ARG A 437 -21.45 -13.63 22.98
CA ARG A 437 -20.64 -14.29 21.96
C ARG A 437 -21.20 -14.19 20.54
N MET A 438 -22.49 -14.46 20.34
CA MET A 438 -23.16 -14.29 19.04
C MET A 438 -23.03 -12.84 18.54
N THR A 439 -22.99 -11.88 19.46
CA THR A 439 -22.96 -10.47 19.08
C THR A 439 -21.64 -10.04 18.43
N ILE A 440 -20.47 -10.56 18.84
CA ILE A 440 -19.18 -10.19 18.22
C ILE A 440 -19.05 -10.77 16.82
N ILE A 441 -19.60 -11.96 16.60
CA ILE A 441 -19.71 -12.51 15.26
C ILE A 441 -20.41 -11.47 14.38
N GLY A 442 -21.52 -10.90 14.87
CA GLY A 442 -22.17 -9.76 14.24
C GLY A 442 -21.27 -8.54 14.03
N VAL A 443 -20.50 -8.12 15.04
CA VAL A 443 -19.53 -6.99 14.94
C VAL A 443 -18.55 -7.21 13.79
N ILE A 444 -17.88 -8.36 13.80
CA ILE A 444 -16.82 -8.71 12.85
C ILE A 444 -17.42 -8.83 11.44
N LEU A 445 -18.60 -9.42 11.30
CA LEU A 445 -19.32 -9.47 10.01
C LEU A 445 -19.83 -8.10 9.56
N SER A 446 -20.13 -7.18 10.48
CA SER A 446 -20.53 -5.81 10.13
C SER A 446 -19.34 -4.98 9.65
N PHE A 447 -18.19 -5.11 10.31
CA PHE A 447 -16.92 -4.54 9.83
C PHE A 447 -16.50 -5.13 8.48
N ARG A 448 -16.60 -6.47 8.31
CA ARG A 448 -16.40 -7.12 7.01
C ARG A 448 -17.40 -6.63 5.95
N SER A 449 -18.64 -6.31 6.31
CA SER A 449 -19.61 -5.73 5.36
C SER A 449 -19.12 -4.37 4.84
N LEU A 450 -18.70 -3.46 5.74
CA LEU A 450 -18.13 -2.17 5.33
C LEU A 450 -16.87 -2.35 4.45
N ALA A 451 -15.99 -3.28 4.81
CA ALA A 451 -14.79 -3.61 4.05
C ALA A 451 -15.10 -4.16 2.65
N GLN A 452 -16.08 -5.05 2.51
CA GLN A 452 -16.48 -5.65 1.24
C GLN A 452 -17.24 -4.66 0.35
N GLU A 453 -18.14 -3.86 0.91
CA GLU A 453 -18.85 -2.79 0.18
C GLU A 453 -17.85 -1.77 -0.40
N ALA A 454 -16.91 -1.31 0.43
CA ALA A 454 -15.86 -0.39 0.00
C ALA A 454 -14.94 -0.98 -1.07
N LEU A 455 -14.57 -2.26 -0.94
CA LEU A 455 -13.80 -2.98 -1.96
C LEU A 455 -14.57 -3.09 -3.28
N ARG A 456 -15.87 -3.43 -3.24
CA ARG A 456 -16.71 -3.52 -4.45
C ARG A 456 -16.76 -2.19 -5.17
N ASP A 457 -16.97 -1.08 -4.46
CA ASP A 457 -16.99 0.27 -5.03
C ASP A 457 -15.67 0.57 -5.76
N VAL A 458 -14.53 0.35 -5.08
CA VAL A 458 -13.18 0.60 -5.62
C VAL A 458 -12.89 -0.27 -6.86
N LEU A 459 -13.24 -1.55 -6.83
CA LEU A 459 -13.02 -2.46 -7.95
C LEU A 459 -13.97 -2.18 -9.13
N SER A 460 -15.22 -1.76 -8.87
CA SER A 460 -16.16 -1.34 -9.92
C SER A 460 -15.66 -0.13 -10.71
N TYR A 461 -14.87 0.74 -10.07
CA TYR A 461 -14.21 1.88 -10.70
C TYR A 461 -12.93 1.48 -11.47
N HIS A 462 -12.03 0.69 -10.87
CA HIS A 462 -10.74 0.34 -11.47
C HIS A 462 -10.79 -0.77 -12.52
N ILE A 463 -11.64 -1.79 -12.33
CA ILE A 463 -11.72 -2.98 -13.20
C ILE A 463 -13.17 -3.32 -13.62
N PRO A 464 -13.95 -2.35 -14.15
CA PRO A 464 -15.38 -2.52 -14.44
C PRO A 464 -15.72 -3.72 -15.35
N PHE A 465 -14.87 -4.01 -16.35
CA PHE A 465 -15.07 -5.15 -17.25
C PHE A 465 -14.95 -6.51 -16.53
N LEU A 466 -14.08 -6.61 -15.52
CA LEU A 466 -13.94 -7.82 -14.71
C LEU A 466 -15.10 -7.93 -13.71
N VAL A 467 -15.45 -6.84 -13.02
CA VAL A 467 -16.57 -6.83 -12.07
C VAL A 467 -17.89 -7.17 -12.77
N SER A 468 -18.19 -6.56 -13.92
CA SER A 468 -19.39 -6.89 -14.71
C SER A 468 -19.44 -8.35 -15.16
N SER A 469 -18.28 -8.97 -15.43
CA SER A 469 -18.21 -10.39 -15.78
C SER A 469 -18.41 -11.30 -14.56
N ILE A 470 -17.98 -10.87 -13.37
CA ILE A 470 -18.14 -11.61 -12.11
C ILE A 470 -19.58 -11.49 -11.59
N GLU A 471 -20.22 -10.32 -11.73
CA GLU A 471 -21.62 -10.09 -11.38
C GLU A 471 -22.56 -10.95 -12.25
N ASP A 472 -22.39 -10.92 -13.58
CA ASP A 472 -23.16 -11.76 -14.51
C ASP A 472 -22.97 -13.27 -14.22
N PHE A 473 -21.73 -13.69 -13.94
CA PHE A 473 -21.41 -15.09 -13.62
C PHE A 473 -21.93 -15.54 -12.24
N LYS A 474 -22.07 -14.64 -11.27
CA LYS A 474 -22.68 -14.95 -9.96
C LYS A 474 -24.21 -15.07 -10.07
N ASP A 475 -24.86 -14.11 -10.73
CA ASP A 475 -26.32 -14.00 -10.65
C ASP A 475 -27.05 -15.02 -11.55
N HIS A 476 -26.34 -15.63 -12.52
CA HIS A 476 -26.86 -16.68 -13.40
C HIS A 476 -26.47 -18.12 -13.02
N ILE A 477 -25.92 -18.37 -11.82
CA ILE A 477 -25.63 -19.75 -11.35
C ILE A 477 -26.94 -20.57 -11.27
N PRO A 478 -27.04 -21.74 -11.93
CA PRO A 478 -28.23 -22.59 -11.80
C PRO A 478 -28.45 -23.07 -10.36
N ARG A 479 -29.69 -23.04 -9.86
CA ARG A 479 -30.04 -23.48 -8.49
C ARG A 479 -29.77 -24.96 -8.19
N GLU A 480 -29.57 -25.77 -9.23
CA GLU A 480 -29.24 -27.20 -9.14
C GLU A 480 -27.72 -27.46 -9.11
N THR A 481 -26.89 -26.42 -9.16
CA THR A 481 -25.41 -26.50 -9.14
C THR A 481 -24.91 -27.16 -7.85
N ASP A 482 -23.91 -28.05 -7.97
CA ASP A 482 -23.24 -28.63 -6.80
C ASP A 482 -22.68 -27.52 -5.89
N MET A 483 -23.01 -27.60 -4.59
CA MET A 483 -22.61 -26.62 -3.58
C MET A 483 -21.10 -26.33 -3.58
N LYS A 484 -20.25 -27.34 -3.86
CA LYS A 484 -18.80 -27.16 -3.97
C LYS A 484 -18.39 -26.31 -5.18
N VAL A 485 -19.13 -26.40 -6.28
CA VAL A 485 -18.91 -25.55 -7.46
C VAL A 485 -19.42 -24.13 -7.19
N ALA A 486 -20.59 -23.99 -6.54
CA ALA A 486 -21.13 -22.70 -6.14
C ALA A 486 -20.19 -21.94 -5.18
N MET A 487 -19.55 -22.63 -4.22
CA MET A 487 -18.55 -22.01 -3.33
C MET A 487 -17.36 -21.42 -4.08
N ASN A 488 -16.90 -22.02 -5.19
CA ASN A 488 -15.83 -21.44 -6.00
C ASN A 488 -16.26 -20.12 -6.66
N VAL A 489 -17.51 -20.04 -7.13
CA VAL A 489 -18.07 -18.80 -7.71
C VAL A 489 -18.24 -17.73 -6.63
N TYR A 490 -18.70 -18.11 -5.44
CA TYR A 490 -18.82 -17.19 -4.30
C TYR A 490 -17.45 -16.74 -3.77
N GLU A 491 -16.41 -17.58 -3.80
CA GLU A 491 -15.04 -17.16 -3.45
C GLU A 491 -14.55 -16.07 -4.40
N LEU A 492 -14.65 -16.29 -5.72
CA LEU A 492 -14.32 -15.28 -6.74
C LEU A 492 -15.15 -13.99 -6.58
N SER A 493 -16.46 -14.13 -6.35
CA SER A 493 -17.38 -13.01 -6.14
C SER A 493 -16.99 -12.19 -4.91
N SER A 494 -16.72 -12.85 -3.78
CA SER A 494 -16.34 -12.19 -2.54
C SER A 494 -14.95 -11.55 -2.61
N ALA A 495 -14.01 -12.10 -3.39
CA ALA A 495 -12.72 -11.46 -3.66
C ALA A 495 -12.85 -10.16 -4.48
N ALA A 496 -13.95 -10.00 -5.24
CA ALA A 496 -14.33 -8.76 -5.92
C ALA A 496 -15.29 -7.87 -5.10
N GLY A 497 -15.50 -8.17 -3.81
CA GLY A 497 -16.35 -7.37 -2.91
C GLY A 497 -17.86 -7.68 -2.99
N LEU A 498 -18.32 -8.55 -3.90
CA LEU A 498 -19.75 -8.84 -4.04
C LEU A 498 -20.30 -9.52 -2.76
N PRO A 499 -21.53 -9.16 -2.33
CA PRO A 499 -22.22 -9.87 -1.26
C PRO A 499 -22.64 -11.26 -1.76
N CYS A 500 -22.37 -12.29 -0.96
CA CYS A 500 -22.77 -13.68 -1.24
C CYS A 500 -23.76 -14.17 -0.18
N GLU A 501 -24.72 -14.98 -0.61
CA GLU A 501 -25.81 -15.54 0.20
C GLU A 501 -25.30 -16.56 1.23
N ILE A 502 -24.13 -17.15 0.94
CA ILE A 502 -23.32 -17.97 1.84
C ILE A 502 -21.90 -17.38 1.77
N ASP A 503 -21.32 -16.98 2.90
CA ASP A 503 -19.95 -16.47 2.92
C ASP A 503 -18.93 -17.63 2.83
N PRO A 504 -18.10 -17.70 1.75
CA PRO A 504 -17.19 -18.81 1.53
C PRO A 504 -16.02 -18.82 2.51
N ALA A 505 -15.52 -17.65 2.91
CA ALA A 505 -14.43 -17.54 3.88
C ALA A 505 -14.91 -17.99 5.27
N LEU A 506 -16.16 -17.67 5.62
CA LEU A 506 -16.80 -18.17 6.84
C LEU A 506 -16.98 -19.70 6.80
N VAL A 507 -17.44 -20.27 5.68
CA VAL A 507 -17.57 -21.74 5.52
C VAL A 507 -16.23 -22.46 5.68
N VAL A 508 -15.16 -21.96 5.05
CA VAL A 508 -13.80 -22.50 5.20
C VAL A 508 -13.35 -22.42 6.66
N ALA A 509 -13.50 -21.25 7.29
CA ALA A 509 -13.02 -21.04 8.65
C ALA A 509 -13.81 -21.87 9.69
N LEU A 510 -15.14 -21.96 9.59
CA LEU A 510 -15.98 -22.64 10.61
C LEU A 510 -15.78 -24.16 10.67
N SER A 511 -15.10 -24.71 9.67
CA SER A 511 -14.66 -26.11 9.65
C SER A 511 -13.57 -26.43 10.69
N SER A 512 -12.94 -25.42 11.34
CA SER A 512 -11.61 -25.60 12.00
C SER A 512 -11.46 -25.27 13.51
N GLN A 513 -12.45 -24.66 14.21
CA GLN A 513 -12.55 -24.42 15.70
C GLN A 513 -11.68 -23.32 16.43
N LYS A 514 -12.27 -22.69 17.49
CA LYS A 514 -11.79 -22.41 18.92
C LYS A 514 -11.37 -20.98 19.48
N SER A 515 -12.36 -20.29 20.12
CA SER A 515 -12.48 -19.27 21.24
C SER A 515 -12.15 -17.72 21.30
N GLY A 516 -13.14 -16.76 21.47
CA GLY A 516 -12.92 -15.38 22.11
C GLY A 516 -13.96 -14.17 22.01
N HIS A 517 -14.27 -13.40 23.10
CA HIS A 517 -15.39 -12.35 23.29
C HIS A 517 -15.16 -10.87 22.76
N CYS A 518 -15.98 -9.75 22.88
CA CYS A 518 -17.23 -9.21 23.59
C CYS A 518 -18.16 -8.20 22.76
N ASN A 519 -19.33 -7.70 23.25
CA ASN A 519 -20.62 -7.42 22.50
C ASN A 519 -21.07 -5.99 22.00
N ASN A 520 -22.07 -5.97 21.07
CA ASN A 520 -22.69 -4.82 20.34
C ASN A 520 -24.07 -5.19 19.61
N ILE A 521 -25.22 -5.19 20.31
CA ILE A 521 -26.35 -6.15 20.05
C ILE A 521 -27.11 -6.13 18.70
N HIS A 522 -27.21 -5.01 17.98
CA HIS A 522 -28.00 -4.98 16.73
C HIS A 522 -27.38 -5.84 15.62
N CYS A 523 -26.06 -6.09 15.69
CA CYS A 523 -25.35 -6.96 14.75
C CYS A 523 -25.76 -8.45 14.85
N LEU A 524 -26.58 -8.84 15.84
CA LEU A 524 -27.08 -10.21 15.99
C LEU A 524 -27.84 -10.70 14.75
N ALA A 525 -28.53 -9.83 14.00
CA ALA A 525 -29.21 -10.20 12.77
C ALA A 525 -28.24 -10.84 11.74
N LYS A 526 -27.15 -10.14 11.43
CA LYS A 526 -26.10 -10.59 10.51
C LYS A 526 -25.39 -11.83 11.03
N ALA A 527 -25.17 -11.92 12.34
CA ALA A 527 -24.60 -13.10 12.99
C ALA A 527 -25.49 -14.34 12.83
N ILE A 528 -26.79 -14.23 13.14
CA ILE A 528 -27.73 -15.35 13.07
C ILE A 528 -27.86 -15.85 11.63
N ASN A 529 -28.03 -14.94 10.67
CA ASN A 529 -28.20 -15.30 9.26
C ASN A 529 -26.96 -16.02 8.69
N GLN A 530 -25.77 -15.41 8.78
CA GLN A 530 -24.58 -15.99 8.16
C GLN A 530 -24.03 -17.22 8.90
N ILE A 531 -24.17 -17.31 10.22
CA ILE A 531 -23.79 -18.53 10.95
C ILE A 531 -24.74 -19.69 10.62
N ALA A 532 -26.05 -19.45 10.46
CA ALA A 532 -26.97 -20.47 9.99
C ALA A 532 -26.63 -20.91 8.56
N ALA A 533 -26.43 -19.97 7.64
CA ALA A 533 -26.06 -20.26 6.26
C ALA A 533 -24.78 -21.10 6.17
N ALA A 534 -23.69 -20.68 6.82
CA ALA A 534 -22.42 -21.38 6.80
C ALA A 534 -22.48 -22.75 7.49
N LEU A 535 -23.07 -22.85 8.69
CA LEU A 535 -23.14 -24.13 9.40
C LEU A 535 -24.04 -25.15 8.69
N PHE A 536 -25.22 -24.76 8.20
CA PHE A 536 -26.09 -25.72 7.53
C PHE A 536 -25.60 -26.08 6.13
N THR A 537 -24.84 -25.21 5.45
CA THR A 537 -24.07 -25.57 4.25
C THR A 537 -23.03 -26.67 4.57
N ILE A 538 -22.19 -26.49 5.60
CA ILE A 538 -21.17 -27.48 6.01
C ILE A 538 -21.81 -28.84 6.32
N HIS A 539 -22.94 -28.86 7.02
CA HIS A 539 -23.62 -30.09 7.45
C HIS A 539 -24.68 -30.60 6.44
N LYS A 540 -24.77 -29.99 5.24
CA LYS A 540 -25.73 -30.33 4.16
C LYS A 540 -27.20 -30.34 4.62
N GLY A 541 -27.57 -29.42 5.51
CA GLY A 541 -28.92 -29.22 5.99
C GLY A 541 -29.63 -28.05 5.29
N SER A 542 -30.96 -28.04 5.33
CA SER A 542 -31.77 -26.90 4.88
C SER A 542 -31.52 -25.67 5.76
N ILE A 543 -30.97 -24.61 5.16
CA ILE A 543 -30.76 -23.31 5.83
C ILE A 543 -32.12 -22.66 6.15
N GLU A 544 -33.02 -22.66 5.17
CA GLU A 544 -34.34 -22.03 5.22
C GLU A 544 -35.21 -22.62 6.34
N ASP A 545 -35.31 -23.95 6.47
CA ASP A 545 -36.12 -24.58 7.52
C ASP A 545 -35.58 -24.30 8.93
N ARG A 546 -34.26 -24.14 9.08
CA ARG A 546 -33.62 -23.85 10.36
C ARG A 546 -33.80 -22.38 10.76
N LEU A 547 -33.79 -21.46 9.80
CA LEU A 547 -34.10 -20.05 10.04
C LEU A 547 -35.61 -19.84 10.29
N LYS A 548 -36.50 -20.55 9.59
CA LYS A 548 -37.95 -20.59 9.90
C LYS A 548 -38.22 -21.08 11.33
N GLU A 549 -37.60 -22.19 11.72
CA GLU A 549 -37.69 -22.75 13.07
C GLU A 549 -37.18 -21.76 14.14
N PHE A 550 -36.04 -21.11 13.88
CA PHE A 550 -35.50 -20.06 14.75
C PHE A 550 -36.44 -18.86 14.88
N LEU A 551 -36.98 -18.35 13.76
CA LEU A 551 -37.86 -17.18 13.75
C LEU A 551 -39.16 -17.45 14.51
N ALA A 552 -39.76 -18.63 14.34
CA ALA A 552 -40.96 -19.03 15.09
C ALA A 552 -40.69 -19.12 16.60
N LEU A 553 -39.55 -19.70 17.00
CA LEU A 553 -39.18 -19.83 18.41
C LEU A 553 -38.83 -18.47 19.06
N ALA A 554 -38.13 -17.60 18.34
CA ALA A 554 -37.81 -16.25 18.77
C ALA A 554 -39.07 -15.39 18.93
N SER A 555 -39.96 -15.41 17.94
CA SER A 555 -41.25 -14.69 17.97
C SER A 555 -42.13 -15.17 19.12
N SER A 556 -42.30 -16.48 19.29
CA SER A 556 -43.01 -17.09 20.42
C SER A 556 -42.43 -16.67 21.78
N SER A 557 -41.11 -16.51 21.88
CA SER A 557 -40.43 -16.09 23.11
C SER A 557 -40.64 -14.59 23.39
N LEU A 558 -40.52 -13.72 22.39
CA LEU A 558 -40.68 -12.28 22.52
C LEU A 558 -42.14 -11.85 22.77
N LEU A 559 -43.11 -12.56 22.20
CA LEU A 559 -44.54 -12.34 22.49
C LEU A 559 -44.91 -12.63 23.95
N LYS A 560 -44.29 -13.64 24.58
CA LYS A 560 -44.51 -13.95 26.01
C LYS A 560 -44.07 -12.80 26.92
N ILE A 561 -42.91 -12.19 26.64
CA ILE A 561 -42.42 -10.99 27.36
C ILE A 561 -43.35 -9.78 27.10
N GLY A 562 -44.16 -9.79 26.04
CA GLY A 562 -45.19 -8.78 25.77
C GLY A 562 -46.33 -8.74 26.78
N GLN A 563 -46.62 -9.88 27.44
CA GLN A 563 -47.64 -10.00 28.50
C GLN A 563 -47.06 -9.71 29.90
N GLU A 564 -45.74 -9.63 30.02
CA GLU A 564 -45.06 -9.43 31.29
C GLU A 564 -45.09 -7.94 31.72
N THR A 565 -45.12 -7.71 33.04
CA THR A 565 -45.35 -6.38 33.64
C THR A 565 -44.23 -5.91 34.57
N ASP A 566 -43.17 -6.70 34.79
CA ASP A 566 -42.00 -6.21 35.51
C ASP A 566 -41.28 -5.15 34.66
N LYS A 567 -41.01 -4.00 35.28
CA LYS A 567 -40.31 -2.88 34.64
C LYS A 567 -38.82 -3.17 34.40
N THR A 568 -38.26 -4.18 35.06
CA THR A 568 -36.85 -4.57 34.91
C THR A 568 -36.67 -5.43 33.66
N THR A 569 -37.41 -6.55 33.52
CA THR A 569 -37.35 -7.38 32.31
C THR A 569 -37.86 -6.66 31.06
N THR A 570 -38.91 -5.83 31.19
CA THR A 570 -39.52 -5.18 30.02
C THR A 570 -38.87 -3.86 29.60
N ARG A 571 -37.88 -3.34 30.34
CA ARG A 571 -37.30 -1.99 30.16
C ARG A 571 -36.99 -1.61 28.71
N ASN A 572 -36.36 -2.52 27.97
CA ASN A 572 -35.92 -2.32 26.58
C ASN A 572 -36.71 -3.23 25.59
N ARG A 573 -37.87 -3.78 25.99
CA ARG A 573 -38.62 -4.79 25.24
C ARG A 573 -38.92 -4.38 23.79
N GLU A 574 -39.32 -3.13 23.60
CA GLU A 574 -39.65 -2.58 22.28
C GLU A 574 -38.40 -2.56 21.37
N SER A 575 -37.25 -2.10 21.87
CA SER A 575 -35.98 -2.14 21.14
C SER A 575 -35.53 -3.56 20.79
N VAL A 576 -35.84 -4.55 21.64
CA VAL A 576 -35.55 -5.97 21.38
C VAL A 576 -36.49 -6.56 20.32
N TYR A 577 -37.74 -6.10 20.22
CA TYR A 577 -38.66 -6.53 19.16
C TYR A 577 -38.14 -6.14 17.77
N LEU A 578 -37.48 -5.00 17.62
CA LEU A 578 -36.90 -4.55 16.36
C LEU A 578 -35.80 -5.50 15.82
N LEU A 579 -35.23 -6.37 16.66
CA LEU A 579 -34.31 -7.42 16.20
C LEU A 579 -34.99 -8.41 15.25
N LEU A 580 -36.30 -8.69 15.39
CA LEU A 580 -37.02 -9.58 14.47
C LEU A 580 -37.12 -8.99 13.06
N ASP A 581 -37.42 -7.69 12.95
CA ASP A 581 -37.41 -6.98 11.66
C ASP A 581 -36.01 -7.04 11.05
N MET A 582 -34.97 -6.68 11.83
CA MET A 582 -33.57 -6.72 11.37
C MET A 582 -33.13 -8.12 10.93
N ILE A 583 -33.52 -9.19 11.64
CA ILE A 583 -33.20 -10.59 11.27
C ILE A 583 -33.82 -10.97 9.92
N VAL A 584 -35.03 -10.49 9.63
CA VAL A 584 -35.73 -10.79 8.38
C VAL A 584 -35.21 -9.93 7.22
N GLN A 585 -34.95 -8.64 7.45
CA GLN A 585 -34.34 -7.74 6.44
C GLN A 585 -32.93 -8.17 6.01
N GLU A 586 -32.14 -8.71 6.95
CA GLU A 586 -30.74 -9.14 6.72
C GLU A 586 -30.66 -10.59 6.19
N SER A 587 -31.78 -11.31 6.03
CA SER A 587 -31.79 -12.72 5.61
C SER A 587 -32.51 -12.95 4.26
N PRO A 588 -31.81 -13.46 3.22
CA PRO A 588 -32.46 -13.83 1.96
C PRO A 588 -33.29 -15.13 2.05
N PHE A 589 -33.33 -15.77 3.23
CA PHE A 589 -34.06 -17.02 3.50
C PHE A 589 -35.34 -16.81 4.32
N LEU A 590 -35.68 -15.57 4.68
CA LEU A 590 -36.87 -15.21 5.45
C LEU A 590 -37.66 -14.13 4.69
N THR A 591 -38.99 -14.09 4.89
CA THR A 591 -39.87 -13.10 4.25
C THR A 591 -40.72 -12.36 5.29
N MET A 592 -41.20 -11.17 4.93
CA MET A 592 -42.10 -10.41 5.79
C MET A 592 -43.48 -11.08 5.95
N ASP A 593 -43.94 -11.85 4.97
CA ASP A 593 -45.17 -12.65 5.06
C ASP A 593 -45.06 -13.73 6.15
N LEU A 594 -43.88 -14.36 6.24
CA LEU A 594 -43.55 -15.32 7.29
C LEU A 594 -43.45 -14.61 8.65
N LEU A 595 -42.84 -13.42 8.71
CA LEU A 595 -42.76 -12.63 9.95
C LEU A 595 -44.16 -12.29 10.46
N GLU A 596 -45.04 -11.71 9.64
CA GLU A 596 -46.42 -11.36 10.02
C GLU A 596 -47.20 -12.58 10.53
N SER A 597 -46.96 -13.77 9.96
CA SER A 597 -47.62 -15.02 10.39
C SER A 597 -47.25 -15.47 11.80
N CYS A 598 -46.15 -14.99 12.39
CA CYS A 598 -45.67 -15.38 13.72
C CYS A 598 -45.38 -14.21 14.69
N PHE A 599 -45.29 -12.97 14.19
CA PHE A 599 -45.10 -11.75 14.96
C PHE A 599 -45.74 -10.54 14.24
N PRO A 600 -46.92 -10.06 14.67
CA PRO A 600 -47.64 -9.01 13.95
C PRO A 600 -46.89 -7.68 13.85
N TYR A 601 -46.73 -7.14 12.64
CA TYR A 601 -45.97 -5.93 12.33
C TYR A 601 -46.49 -4.68 13.05
N VAL A 602 -47.75 -4.68 13.50
CA VAL A 602 -48.28 -3.62 14.39
C VAL A 602 -47.48 -3.45 15.69
N LEU A 603 -46.86 -4.53 16.20
CA LEU A 603 -45.96 -4.47 17.36
C LEU A 603 -44.62 -3.80 17.00
N LEU A 604 -44.05 -4.16 15.84
CA LEU A 604 -42.81 -3.57 15.32
C LEU A 604 -42.98 -2.07 15.02
N ARG A 605 -44.06 -1.69 14.33
CA ARG A 605 -44.42 -0.29 14.06
C ARG A 605 -44.57 0.53 15.34
N ASN A 606 -45.21 -0.02 16.37
CA ASN A 606 -45.36 0.66 17.66
C ASN A 606 -44.02 0.79 18.39
N ALA A 607 -43.17 -0.24 18.35
CA ALA A 607 -41.81 -0.21 18.90
C ALA A 607 -40.91 0.82 18.19
N TYR A 608 -40.95 0.89 16.85
CA TYR A 608 -40.27 1.94 16.09
C TYR A 608 -40.73 3.33 16.55
N HIS A 609 -42.04 3.58 16.61
CA HIS A 609 -42.59 4.85 17.06
C HIS A 609 -42.15 5.20 18.50
N ALA A 610 -42.10 4.22 19.41
CA ALA A 610 -41.62 4.44 20.78
C ALA A 610 -40.12 4.82 20.83
N VAL A 611 -39.26 4.07 20.12
CA VAL A 611 -37.81 4.33 20.09
C VAL A 611 -37.48 5.65 19.40
N TYR A 612 -38.12 5.97 18.27
CA TYR A 612 -37.97 7.27 17.59
C TYR A 612 -38.48 8.43 18.44
N LYS A 613 -39.55 8.24 19.23
CA LYS A 613 -40.02 9.28 20.14
C LYS A 613 -39.04 9.49 21.30
N GLN A 614 -38.47 8.42 21.85
CA GLN A 614 -37.46 8.51 22.92
C GLN A 614 -36.21 9.27 22.47
N SER A 615 -35.66 8.96 21.28
CA SER A 615 -34.45 9.62 20.77
C SER A 615 -34.64 11.11 20.50
N VAL A 616 -35.82 11.53 20.02
CA VAL A 616 -36.18 12.95 19.90
C VAL A 616 -36.29 13.63 21.26
N THR A 617 -36.82 12.96 22.29
CA THR A 617 -36.88 13.52 23.66
C THR A 617 -35.55 13.49 24.42
N SER A 618 -34.52 12.79 23.93
CA SER A 618 -33.16 12.80 24.51
C SER A 618 -32.18 13.68 23.74
N SER A 619 -32.64 14.40 22.71
CA SER A 619 -31.85 15.33 21.89
C SER A 619 -32.39 16.77 21.91
N ALA A 620 -33.24 17.06 22.90
CA ALA A 620 -33.83 18.37 23.22
C ALA A 620 -33.64 18.71 24.71
#